data_AF-A0A4C1TDX7-F1
#
_entry.id   AF-A0A4C1TDX7-F1
#
_cell.length_a   1.000
_cell.length_b   1.000
_cell.length_c   1.000
_cell.angle_alpha   90.00
_cell.angle_beta   90.00
_cell.angle_gamma   90.00
#
_symmetry.space_group_name_H-M   'P 1'
#
loop_
_entity.id
_entity.type
_entity.pdbx_description
1 polymer ?
#
loop_
_entity_poly.entity_id
_entity_poly.type
_entity_poly.pdbx_seq_one_letter_code
_entity_poly.pdbx_strand_id
1 'polypeptide(L)'
;MRETYFEFKVSGDETLKMRFKIIFSVTTLLGYYSGKVVDLVVQSSYCQSYIYWEDKPKNSTEYLAWKDDPNEEHCMKTHENSAGSMKVEFVKIMLRSDQQHGVQYSNYIGDGDSKTFTTIVNLNPYDDELTVVTSECIGHVQKRMGTVEGISTDDNPKHDNCPEREDSWCKW
;
A
#
# COMPACT_ATOMS: atom_id res chain seq x y z
N MET A 1 26.64 -12.11 8.62
CA MET A 1 26.51 -10.75 9.18
C MET A 1 25.95 -9.87 8.07
N ARG A 2 24.63 -9.63 8.03
CA ARG A 2 24.04 -8.61 7.16
C ARG A 2 24.15 -7.29 7.94
N GLU A 3 25.33 -6.67 7.89
CA GLU A 3 25.56 -5.38 8.53
C GLU A 3 25.00 -4.24 7.67
N THR A 4 24.48 -3.22 8.36
CA THR A 4 23.78 -2.03 7.85
C THR A 4 22.39 -2.28 7.28
N TYR A 5 21.37 -2.24 8.17
CA TYR A 5 20.00 -1.97 7.76
C TYR A 5 19.99 -0.59 7.09
N PHE A 6 19.98 -0.56 5.76
CA PHE A 6 19.65 0.65 5.03
C PHE A 6 18.21 0.99 5.42
N GLU A 7 18.00 2.15 6.03
CA GLU A 7 16.66 2.61 6.42
C GLU A 7 15.87 2.97 5.14
N PHE A 8 15.31 1.96 4.49
CA PHE A 8 14.62 2.15 3.23
C PHE A 8 13.17 2.53 3.48
N LYS A 9 12.92 3.84 3.33
CA LYS A 9 11.62 4.46 3.49
C LYS A 9 10.84 4.50 2.19
N VAL A 10 9.58 4.11 2.28
CA VAL A 10 8.67 3.99 1.14
C VAL A 10 7.33 4.63 1.42
N SER A 11 6.63 5.04 0.37
CA SER A 11 5.22 5.44 0.42
C SER A 11 4.40 4.59 -0.54
N GLY A 12 3.21 4.20 -0.13
CA GLY A 12 2.29 3.41 -0.95
C GLY A 12 1.18 4.25 -1.54
N ASP A 13 0.82 3.99 -2.79
CA ASP A 13 -0.40 4.50 -3.40
C ASP A 13 -1.10 3.41 -4.22
N GLU A 14 -2.42 3.49 -4.32
CA GLU A 14 -3.23 2.55 -5.10
C GLU A 14 -4.19 3.28 -6.02
N THR A 15 -4.21 2.84 -7.28
CA THR A 15 -5.16 3.33 -8.27
C THR A 15 -6.11 2.22 -8.70
N LEU A 16 -7.41 2.51 -8.62
CA LEU A 16 -8.47 1.68 -9.19
C LEU A 16 -8.94 2.20 -10.53
N LYS A 17 -9.13 1.30 -11.49
CA LYS A 17 -9.78 1.59 -12.76
C LYS A 17 -10.84 0.56 -13.09
N MET A 18 -12.08 1.03 -13.22
CA MET A 18 -13.21 0.22 -13.68
C MET A 18 -13.47 0.48 -15.17
N ARG A 19 -13.61 -0.59 -15.95
CA ARG A 19 -14.11 -0.53 -17.33
C ARG A 19 -15.11 -1.65 -17.54
N PHE A 20 -16.34 -1.30 -17.91
CA PHE A 20 -17.49 -2.23 -17.91
C PHE A 20 -17.67 -2.90 -16.53
N LYS A 21 -17.70 -4.23 -16.47
CA LYS A 21 -17.80 -5.02 -15.22
C LYS A 21 -16.43 -5.51 -14.70
N ILE A 22 -15.34 -5.02 -15.28
CA ILE A 22 -13.98 -5.42 -14.91
C ILE A 22 -13.32 -4.29 -14.12
N ILE A 23 -12.70 -4.63 -13.00
CA ILE A 23 -11.93 -3.74 -12.14
C ILE A 23 -10.47 -4.17 -12.22
N PHE A 24 -9.58 -3.21 -12.45
CA PHE A 24 -8.15 -3.36 -12.26
C PHE A 24 -7.72 -2.48 -11.09
N SER A 25 -6.89 -3.02 -10.21
CA SER A 25 -6.16 -2.25 -9.21
C SER A 25 -4.68 -2.31 -9.52
N VAL A 26 -4.00 -1.19 -9.30
CA VAL A 26 -2.55 -1.12 -9.33
C VAL A 26 -2.11 -0.49 -8.03
N THR A 27 -1.42 -1.26 -7.21
CA THR A 27 -0.80 -0.81 -5.98
C THR A 27 0.67 -0.61 -6.26
N THR A 28 1.19 0.57 -5.95
CA THR A 28 2.59 0.93 -6.18
C THR A 28 3.27 1.32 -4.89
N LEU A 29 4.55 0.98 -4.79
CA LEU A 29 5.42 1.40 -3.71
C LEU A 29 6.48 2.34 -4.28
N LEU A 30 6.62 3.51 -3.68
CA LEU A 30 7.53 4.57 -4.10
C LEU A 30 8.64 4.74 -3.07
N GLY A 31 9.89 4.83 -3.53
CA GLY A 31 11.02 5.13 -2.65
C GLY A 31 11.01 6.60 -2.25
N TYR A 32 11.04 6.89 -0.94
CA TYR A 32 10.94 8.26 -0.42
C TYR A 32 12.03 9.19 -0.96
N TYR A 33 13.29 8.74 -0.93
CA TYR A 33 14.42 9.55 -1.37
C TYR A 33 14.58 9.60 -2.89
N SER A 34 14.17 8.55 -3.60
CA SER A 34 14.35 8.46 -5.06
C SER A 34 13.20 9.08 -5.84
N GLY A 35 12.00 9.14 -5.25
CA GLY A 35 10.77 9.49 -5.95
C GLY A 35 10.39 8.49 -7.05
N LYS A 36 10.99 7.31 -7.08
CA LYS A 36 10.79 6.28 -8.11
C LYS A 36 9.95 5.13 -7.58
N VAL A 37 9.22 4.47 -8.47
CA VAL A 37 8.54 3.20 -8.19
C VAL A 37 9.59 2.14 -7.90
N VAL A 38 9.49 1.51 -6.74
CA VAL A 38 10.40 0.46 -6.27
C VAL A 38 9.80 -0.94 -6.44
N ASP A 39 8.48 -1.05 -6.32
CA ASP A 39 7.72 -2.28 -6.61
C ASP A 39 6.25 -1.91 -6.92
N LEU A 40 5.52 -2.83 -7.55
CA LEU A 40 4.10 -2.73 -7.82
C LEU A 40 3.43 -4.11 -7.83
N VAL A 41 2.14 -4.13 -7.49
CA VAL A 41 1.26 -5.27 -7.72
C VAL A 41 0.06 -4.82 -8.52
N VAL A 42 -0.29 -5.63 -9.53
CA VAL A 42 -1.49 -5.43 -10.34
C VAL A 42 -2.49 -6.50 -9.96
N GLN A 43 -3.73 -6.10 -9.70
CA GLN A 43 -4.82 -7.03 -9.50
C GLN A 43 -5.96 -6.76 -10.47
N SER A 44 -6.75 -7.80 -10.68
CA SER A 44 -7.83 -7.78 -11.64
C SER A 44 -8.99 -8.60 -11.13
N SER A 45 -10.20 -8.05 -11.22
CA SER A 45 -11.44 -8.81 -11.03
C SER A 45 -11.66 -9.84 -12.15
N TYR A 46 -10.88 -9.75 -13.22
CA TYR A 46 -10.93 -10.57 -14.41
C TYR A 46 -9.71 -11.47 -14.51
N CYS A 47 -9.96 -12.74 -14.84
CA CYS A 47 -8.89 -13.70 -15.02
C CYS A 47 -9.29 -14.75 -16.03
N GLN A 48 -8.51 -14.82 -17.10
CA GLN A 48 -8.82 -15.65 -18.27
C GLN A 48 -8.89 -17.14 -17.90
N SER A 49 -7.97 -17.61 -17.05
CA SER A 49 -7.94 -19.00 -16.55
C SER A 49 -9.23 -19.32 -15.77
N TYR A 50 -9.64 -18.46 -14.85
CA TYR A 50 -10.90 -18.64 -14.11
C TYR A 50 -12.14 -18.64 -15.00
N ILE A 51 -12.17 -17.81 -16.05
CA ILE A 51 -13.28 -17.81 -17.01
C ILE A 51 -13.30 -19.11 -17.82
N TYR A 52 -12.12 -19.58 -18.27
CA TYR A 52 -12.00 -20.85 -18.97
C TYR A 52 -12.51 -22.03 -18.11
N TRP A 53 -12.21 -22.03 -16.82
CA TRP A 53 -12.63 -23.06 -15.87
C TRP A 53 -14.03 -22.85 -15.29
N GLU A 54 -14.64 -21.66 -15.44
CA GLU A 54 -15.99 -21.36 -14.92
C GLU A 54 -17.05 -22.26 -15.53
N ASP A 55 -16.93 -22.52 -16.84
CA ASP A 55 -17.83 -23.36 -17.61
C ASP A 55 -17.49 -24.86 -17.54
N LYS A 56 -16.44 -25.24 -16.81
CA LYS A 56 -15.97 -26.62 -16.71
C LYS A 56 -16.48 -27.31 -15.43
N PRO A 57 -16.59 -28.66 -15.42
CA PRO A 57 -16.98 -29.39 -14.22
C PRO A 57 -15.96 -29.18 -13.09
N LYS A 58 -16.38 -28.51 -12.01
CA LYS A 58 -15.52 -28.20 -10.85
C LYS A 58 -15.09 -29.42 -10.03
N ASN A 59 -15.59 -30.60 -10.37
CA ASN A 59 -15.25 -31.88 -9.76
C ASN A 59 -14.29 -32.71 -10.63
N SER A 60 -13.85 -32.19 -11.78
CA SER A 60 -12.90 -32.91 -12.61
C SER A 60 -11.52 -32.93 -11.94
N THR A 61 -10.79 -34.03 -12.14
CA THR A 61 -9.40 -34.17 -11.69
C THR A 61 -8.53 -33.06 -12.26
N GLU A 62 -8.79 -32.64 -13.49
CA GLU A 62 -8.08 -31.54 -14.17
C GLU A 62 -8.32 -30.18 -13.49
N TYR A 63 -9.56 -29.89 -13.07
CA TYR A 63 -9.88 -28.64 -12.36
C TYR A 63 -9.25 -28.61 -10.96
N LEU A 64 -9.28 -29.74 -10.23
CA LEU A 64 -8.67 -29.83 -8.91
C LEU A 64 -7.14 -29.70 -8.99
N ALA A 65 -6.52 -30.38 -9.96
CA ALA A 65 -5.09 -30.28 -10.20
C ALA A 65 -4.68 -28.84 -10.59
N TRP A 66 -5.47 -28.17 -11.43
CA TRP A 66 -5.27 -26.77 -11.78
C TRP A 66 -5.41 -25.83 -10.57
N LYS A 67 -6.41 -26.07 -9.71
CA LYS A 67 -6.66 -25.21 -8.53
C LYS A 67 -5.60 -25.36 -7.45
N ASP A 68 -5.02 -26.55 -7.31
CA ASP A 68 -4.04 -26.86 -6.27
C ASP A 68 -2.58 -26.67 -6.73
N ASP A 69 -2.33 -26.23 -7.97
CA ASP A 69 -0.98 -25.98 -8.48
C ASP A 69 -0.35 -24.71 -7.84
N PRO A 70 0.73 -24.85 -7.05
CA PRO A 70 1.39 -23.74 -6.38
C PRO A 70 2.36 -22.96 -7.28
N ASN A 71 2.72 -23.48 -8.45
CA ASN A 71 3.63 -22.82 -9.41
C ASN A 71 2.89 -21.90 -10.39
N GLU A 72 1.56 -21.98 -10.39
CA GLU A 72 0.74 -21.16 -11.26
C GLU A 72 0.53 -19.77 -10.64
N GLU A 73 1.30 -18.79 -11.13
CA GLU A 73 1.02 -17.35 -11.04
C GLU A 73 -0.27 -16.97 -11.85
N HIS A 74 -1.25 -17.88 -11.92
CA HIS A 74 -2.23 -17.92 -13.01
C HIS A 74 -3.39 -16.96 -12.86
N CYS A 75 -3.41 -16.18 -11.78
CA CYS A 75 -4.51 -15.28 -11.54
C CYS A 75 -4.24 -14.26 -10.44
N MET A 76 -4.11 -12.98 -10.81
CA MET A 76 -4.17 -11.87 -9.85
C MET A 76 -5.62 -11.55 -9.42
N LYS A 77 -6.50 -12.57 -9.34
CA LYS A 77 -7.90 -12.41 -8.97
C LYS A 77 -8.03 -12.55 -7.46
N THR A 78 -8.18 -11.41 -6.81
CA THR A 78 -8.58 -11.33 -5.41
C THR A 78 -10.08 -11.62 -5.35
N HIS A 79 -10.48 -12.62 -4.57
CA HIS A 79 -11.86 -13.11 -4.52
C HIS A 79 -12.86 -12.12 -3.88
N GLU A 80 -12.41 -10.96 -3.40
CA GLU A 80 -13.27 -9.90 -2.86
C GLU A 80 -12.71 -8.52 -3.20
N ASN A 81 -13.31 -7.80 -4.14
CA ASN A 81 -12.98 -6.40 -4.44
C ASN A 81 -13.83 -5.47 -3.56
N SER A 82 -13.60 -5.50 -2.25
CA SER A 82 -14.04 -4.43 -1.36
C SER A 82 -12.92 -3.41 -1.19
N ALA A 83 -13.24 -2.18 -0.80
CA ALA A 83 -12.22 -1.20 -0.38
C ALA A 83 -11.32 -1.69 0.78
N GLY A 84 -11.67 -2.83 1.42
CA GLY A 84 -10.84 -3.51 2.42
C GLY A 84 -9.73 -4.40 1.84
N SER A 85 -9.86 -4.87 0.59
CA SER A 85 -8.89 -5.77 -0.08
C SER A 85 -7.58 -5.08 -0.44
N MET A 86 -7.64 -3.77 -0.69
CA MET A 86 -6.52 -2.84 -0.93
C MET A 86 -5.38 -2.92 0.10
N LYS A 87 -5.73 -3.26 1.35
CA LYS A 87 -4.87 -3.12 2.53
C LYS A 87 -3.85 -4.24 2.68
N VAL A 88 -4.18 -5.39 2.09
CA VAL A 88 -3.33 -6.58 2.08
C VAL A 88 -2.25 -6.47 1.00
N GLU A 89 -2.45 -5.62 -0.01
CA GLU A 89 -1.55 -5.54 -1.18
C GLU A 89 -0.21 -4.91 -0.87
N PHE A 90 -0.17 -3.85 -0.06
CA PHE A 90 1.08 -3.28 0.41
C PHE A 90 1.89 -4.30 1.20
N VAL A 91 1.23 -5.09 2.04
CA VAL A 91 1.91 -6.14 2.82
C VAL A 91 2.39 -7.27 1.92
N LYS A 92 1.66 -7.64 0.85
CA LYS A 92 2.15 -8.62 -0.13
C LYS A 92 3.43 -8.17 -0.83
N ILE A 93 3.53 -6.88 -1.19
CA ILE A 93 4.77 -6.30 -1.71
C ILE A 93 5.90 -6.46 -0.69
N MET A 94 5.65 -6.13 0.59
CA MET A 94 6.66 -6.25 1.65
C MET A 94 7.08 -7.72 1.90
N LEU A 95 6.13 -8.65 1.96
CA LEU A 95 6.40 -10.07 2.24
C LEU A 95 7.30 -10.73 1.18
N ARG A 96 7.19 -10.30 -0.08
CA ARG A 96 8.00 -10.85 -1.17
C ARG A 96 9.30 -10.09 -1.43
N SER A 97 9.49 -8.91 -0.85
CA SER A 97 10.57 -7.99 -1.27
C SER A 97 11.96 -8.52 -0.92
N ASP A 98 12.15 -9.16 0.24
CA ASP A 98 13.46 -9.71 0.61
C ASP A 98 13.84 -10.89 -0.30
N GLN A 99 12.87 -11.76 -0.59
CA GLN A 99 13.10 -12.91 -1.46
C GLN A 99 13.34 -12.52 -2.93
N GLN A 100 12.58 -11.54 -3.44
CA GLN A 100 12.67 -11.14 -4.85
C GLN A 100 13.78 -10.12 -5.13
N HIS A 101 14.06 -9.24 -4.17
CA HIS A 101 14.92 -8.07 -4.38
C HIS A 101 16.04 -7.94 -3.36
N GLY A 102 16.08 -8.76 -2.29
CA GLY A 102 17.05 -8.65 -1.21
C GLY A 102 16.88 -7.38 -0.39
N VAL A 103 15.65 -6.87 -0.30
CA VAL A 103 15.32 -5.59 0.31
C VAL A 103 14.20 -5.76 1.33
N GLN A 104 14.38 -5.16 2.51
CA GLN A 104 13.35 -4.99 3.52
C GLN A 104 13.04 -3.49 3.70
N TYR A 105 11.76 -3.14 3.81
CA TYR A 105 11.32 -1.75 3.98
C TYR A 105 11.08 -1.44 5.46
N SER A 106 11.87 -0.53 6.03
CA SER A 106 11.81 -0.22 7.46
C SER A 106 10.76 0.82 7.84
N ASN A 107 10.35 1.65 6.88
CA ASN A 107 9.45 2.78 7.11
C ASN A 107 8.41 2.88 6.00
N TYR A 108 7.14 2.94 6.37
CA TYR A 108 6.01 3.13 5.45
C TYR A 108 5.28 4.44 5.73
N ILE A 109 5.17 5.30 4.71
CA ILE A 109 4.36 6.53 4.75
C ILE A 109 3.06 6.29 3.99
N GLY A 110 1.92 6.56 4.63
CA GLY A 110 0.61 6.46 4.00
C GLY A 110 -0.34 7.59 4.38
N ASP A 111 -1.53 7.58 3.78
CA ASP A 111 -2.58 8.58 3.96
C ASP A 111 -3.31 8.52 5.32
N GLY A 112 -2.72 7.91 6.36
CA GLY A 112 -3.35 7.83 7.67
C GLY A 112 -4.61 6.95 7.75
N ASP A 113 -4.86 6.09 6.76
CA ASP A 113 -5.89 5.04 6.89
C ASP A 113 -5.44 4.04 7.95
N SER A 114 -6.06 4.12 9.12
CA SER A 114 -5.72 3.31 10.31
C SER A 114 -5.71 1.81 10.04
N LYS A 115 -6.48 1.34 9.05
CA LYS A 115 -6.57 -0.09 8.75
C LYS A 115 -5.32 -0.59 8.03
N THR A 116 -4.71 0.17 7.12
CA THR A 116 -3.47 -0.25 6.44
C THR A 116 -2.32 -0.37 7.42
N PHE A 117 -2.19 0.59 8.34
CA PHE A 117 -1.18 0.53 9.40
C PHE A 117 -1.41 -0.65 10.35
N THR A 118 -2.66 -0.88 10.75
CA THR A 118 -3.02 -2.04 11.56
C THR A 118 -2.66 -3.34 10.84
N THR A 119 -2.91 -3.45 9.53
CA THR A 119 -2.56 -4.64 8.74
C THR A 119 -1.05 -4.86 8.65
N ILE A 120 -0.26 -3.81 8.39
CA ILE A 120 1.22 -3.91 8.36
C ILE A 120 1.76 -4.37 9.70
N VAL A 121 1.28 -3.78 10.81
CA VAL A 121 1.72 -4.13 12.16
C VAL A 121 1.31 -5.56 12.53
N ASN A 122 0.07 -5.95 12.24
CA ASN A 122 -0.44 -7.28 12.62
C ASN A 122 0.18 -8.41 11.79
N LEU A 123 0.43 -8.18 10.51
CA LEU A 123 1.03 -9.19 9.63
C LEU A 123 2.55 -9.27 9.76
N ASN A 124 3.18 -8.24 10.32
CA ASN A 124 4.61 -8.16 10.62
C ASN A 124 5.49 -8.80 9.53
N PRO A 125 5.63 -8.18 8.35
CA PRO A 125 6.13 -8.84 7.14
C PRO A 125 7.57 -9.34 7.20
N TYR A 126 8.34 -8.93 8.20
CA TYR A 126 9.74 -9.33 8.40
C TYR A 126 9.99 -9.93 9.79
N ASP A 127 8.94 -10.40 10.45
CA ASP A 127 9.01 -11.07 11.76
C ASP A 127 9.83 -10.27 12.79
N ASP A 128 10.68 -10.95 13.57
CA ASP A 128 11.53 -10.34 14.61
C ASP A 128 12.77 -9.63 14.03
N GLU A 129 13.01 -9.73 12.71
CA GLU A 129 14.19 -9.10 12.07
C GLU A 129 14.01 -7.59 11.92
N LEU A 130 12.80 -7.15 11.55
CA LEU A 130 12.52 -5.74 11.28
C LEU A 130 11.05 -5.39 11.53
N THR A 131 10.80 -4.52 12.51
CA THR A 131 9.49 -3.90 12.70
C THR A 131 9.33 -2.69 11.78
N VAL A 132 8.31 -2.71 10.93
CA VAL A 132 8.00 -1.59 10.03
C VAL A 132 7.40 -0.43 10.81
N VAL A 133 8.06 0.73 10.77
CA VAL A 133 7.54 1.98 11.34
C VAL A 133 6.56 2.61 10.35
N THR A 134 5.33 2.86 10.79
CA THR A 134 4.32 3.53 9.96
C THR A 134 4.24 5.02 10.30
N SER A 135 4.08 5.86 9.28
CA SER A 135 3.98 7.31 9.41
C SER A 135 2.87 7.86 8.52
N GLU A 136 2.26 8.96 8.94
CA GLU A 136 1.22 9.64 8.16
C GLU A 136 1.82 10.68 7.21
N CYS A 137 1.23 10.83 6.03
CA CYS A 137 1.61 11.88 5.10
C CYS A 137 1.23 13.27 5.65
N ILE A 138 2.09 14.26 5.41
CA ILE A 138 1.90 15.63 5.95
C ILE A 138 0.59 16.27 5.48
N GLY A 139 0.17 16.01 4.23
CA GLY A 139 -1.08 16.53 3.70
C GLY A 139 -2.31 15.98 4.44
N HIS A 140 -2.26 14.73 4.90
CA HIS A 140 -3.34 14.17 5.71
C HIS A 140 -3.34 14.74 7.13
N VAL A 141 -2.15 14.92 7.74
CA VAL A 141 -2.02 15.61 9.03
C VAL A 141 -2.58 17.04 8.93
N GLN A 142 -2.22 17.79 7.90
CA GLN A 142 -2.73 19.15 7.65
C GLN A 142 -4.25 19.18 7.49
N LYS A 143 -4.85 18.26 6.71
CA LYS A 143 -6.32 18.17 6.59
C LYS A 143 -6.99 17.97 7.95
N ARG A 144 -6.44 17.09 8.78
CA ARG A 144 -6.96 16.83 10.13
C ARG A 144 -6.86 18.07 11.01
N MET A 145 -5.70 18.75 11.00
CA MET A 145 -5.49 19.97 11.77
C MET A 145 -6.38 21.14 11.29
N GLY A 146 -6.52 21.32 9.96
CA GLY A 146 -7.35 22.38 9.37
C GLY A 146 -8.87 22.13 9.44
N THR A 147 -9.31 20.92 9.80
CA THR A 147 -10.73 20.66 10.12
C THR A 147 -11.06 21.13 11.54
N VAL A 148 -10.05 21.23 12.41
CA VAL A 148 -10.21 21.67 13.80
C VAL A 148 -10.15 23.19 13.91
N GLU A 149 -9.42 23.87 13.03
CA GLU A 149 -9.37 25.34 12.97
C GLU A 149 -9.31 25.84 11.51
N GLY A 150 -10.08 26.88 11.19
CA GLY A 150 -10.24 27.42 9.84
C GLY A 150 -8.93 27.52 9.06
N ILE A 151 -8.93 26.98 7.84
CA ILE A 151 -7.72 26.72 7.05
C ILE A 151 -7.01 28.05 6.69
N SER A 152 -5.72 28.14 7.05
CA SER A 152 -4.77 29.09 6.47
C SER A 152 -4.41 28.63 5.07
N THR A 153 -4.69 29.42 4.04
CA THR A 153 -4.28 29.14 2.66
C THR A 153 -3.28 30.20 2.19
N ASP A 154 -2.54 29.93 1.11
CA ASP A 154 -1.65 30.94 0.50
C ASP A 154 -2.43 32.22 0.12
N ASP A 155 -3.69 32.06 -0.30
CA ASP A 155 -4.61 33.15 -0.64
C ASP A 155 -5.24 33.84 0.58
N ASN A 156 -5.31 33.16 1.72
CA ASN A 156 -5.94 33.66 2.95
C ASN A 156 -5.25 33.09 4.19
N PRO A 157 -4.05 33.59 4.50
CA PRO A 157 -3.26 33.04 5.59
C PRO A 157 -3.86 33.43 6.95
N LYS A 158 -3.97 32.46 7.86
CA LYS A 158 -4.46 32.62 9.23
C LYS A 158 -3.28 32.68 10.20
N HIS A 159 -2.56 33.81 10.18
CA HIS A 159 -1.40 34.04 11.05
C HIS A 159 -1.75 34.20 12.54
N ASP A 160 -3.02 34.46 12.85
CA ASP A 160 -3.51 34.64 14.23
C ASP A 160 -3.28 33.40 15.13
N ASN A 161 -3.07 32.22 14.52
CA ASN A 161 -2.85 30.97 15.23
C ASN A 161 -1.37 30.53 15.24
N CYS A 162 -0.45 31.36 14.73
CA CYS A 162 0.97 31.03 14.76
C CYS A 162 1.58 31.19 16.17
N PRO A 163 2.43 30.25 16.61
CA PRO A 163 3.09 30.37 17.91
C PRO A 163 4.05 31.58 17.91
N GLU A 164 3.97 32.41 18.95
CA GLU A 164 4.75 33.66 19.13
C GLU A 164 6.26 33.45 19.42
N ARG A 165 6.79 32.24 19.21
CA ARG A 165 8.16 31.91 19.62
C ARG A 165 9.17 32.27 18.54
N GLU A 166 10.40 32.61 18.94
CA GLU A 166 11.51 32.93 18.03
C GLU A 166 11.89 31.77 17.09
N ASP A 167 11.56 30.53 17.45
CA ASP A 167 11.78 29.31 16.65
C ASP A 167 10.56 28.93 15.78
N SER A 168 9.55 29.81 15.70
CA SER A 168 8.38 29.60 14.86
C SER A 168 8.76 29.50 13.39
N TRP A 169 8.29 28.43 12.75
CA TRP A 169 8.40 28.23 11.30
C TRP A 169 7.54 29.24 10.50
N CYS A 170 6.64 29.93 11.18
CA CYS A 170 5.74 30.92 10.62
C CYS A 170 6.40 32.31 10.67
N LYS A 171 7.05 32.68 9.57
CA LYS A 171 7.58 34.03 9.34
C LYS A 171 6.54 34.84 8.57
N TRP A 172 6.00 35.87 9.20
CA TRP A 172 5.13 36.86 8.58
C TRP A 172 5.77 38.24 8.71
#